data_AF-A0A959A444-F1
#
_entry.id   AF-A0A959A444-F1
#
_cell.length_a   1.000
_cell.length_b   1.000
_cell.length_c   1.000
_cell.angle_alpha   90.00
_cell.angle_beta   90.00
_cell.angle_gamma   90.00
#
_symmetry.space_group_name_H-M   'P 1'
#
loop_
_entity.id
_entity.type
_entity.pdbx_description
1 polymer ?
#
loop_
_entity_poly.entity_id
_entity_poly.type
_entity_poly.pdbx_seq_one_letter_code
_entity_poly.pdbx_strand_id
1 'polypeptide(L)'
;MEELNENSLKLLYDEELFIVKEKTTTSPPKINVANEPEPAPYKGFAKKDIVVLFEDSSQDKLSASNESLLVNILKAIGLTIEDVAIINQSVAKTDWKEHASGSRVLAFGVSPEVYGISSELYAITNSQNIQWLFADSLDALAANKVLKGKLWSNLQVLFPG
;
A
#
# COMPACT_ATOMS: atom_id res chain seq x y z
N MET A 1 6.90 -48.08 29.35
CA MET A 1 5.79 -47.18 29.72
C MET A 1 6.13 -46.69 31.12
N GLU A 2 6.56 -45.45 31.24
CA GLU A 2 6.79 -44.70 32.49
C GLU A 2 6.56 -43.24 32.06
N GLU A 3 5.28 -42.86 32.02
CA GLU A 3 4.60 -42.02 33.01
C GLU A 3 4.99 -40.54 32.85
N LEU A 4 4.15 -39.85 32.06
CA LEU A 4 4.17 -38.41 31.86
C LEU A 4 4.19 -37.70 33.21
N ASN A 5 5.20 -36.86 33.43
CA ASN A 5 5.31 -36.11 34.67
C ASN A 5 4.15 -35.13 34.85
N GLU A 6 3.66 -35.07 36.08
CA GLU A 6 2.51 -34.27 36.52
C GLU A 6 2.83 -32.77 36.67
N ASN A 7 4.03 -32.32 36.27
CA ASN A 7 4.41 -30.91 36.30
C ASN A 7 4.03 -30.13 35.03
N SER A 8 3.51 -30.80 34.00
CA SER A 8 3.09 -30.13 32.76
C SER A 8 1.70 -29.48 32.83
N LEU A 9 0.96 -29.66 33.92
CA LEU A 9 -0.44 -29.21 34.07
C LEU A 9 -0.63 -27.96 34.94
N LYS A 10 0.43 -27.40 35.51
CA LYS A 10 0.36 -26.19 36.35
C LYS A 10 0.47 -24.86 35.61
N LEU A 11 0.67 -24.88 34.29
CA LEU A 11 0.77 -23.66 33.46
C LEU A 11 -0.50 -23.33 32.68
N LEU A 12 -1.58 -24.11 32.83
CA LEU A 12 -2.82 -23.96 32.05
C LEU A 12 -4.01 -23.36 32.85
N TYR A 13 -3.83 -23.02 34.12
CA TYR A 13 -4.94 -22.62 35.01
C TYR A 13 -4.71 -21.29 35.74
N ASP A 14 -4.21 -20.27 35.03
CA ASP A 14 -4.23 -18.88 35.52
C ASP A 14 -5.02 -17.97 34.56
N GLU A 15 -6.18 -18.44 34.09
CA GLU A 15 -7.18 -17.55 33.51
C GLU A 15 -8.43 -17.56 34.39
N GLU A 16 -8.59 -16.48 35.17
CA GLU A 16 -9.83 -16.15 35.85
C GLU A 16 -10.93 -15.87 34.82
N LEU A 17 -11.86 -16.82 34.70
CA LEU A 17 -13.06 -16.73 33.87
C LEU A 17 -14.00 -15.63 34.39
N PHE A 18 -14.21 -14.57 33.61
CA PHE A 18 -15.30 -13.62 33.86
C PHE A 18 -16.61 -14.09 33.21
N ILE A 19 -17.65 -14.25 34.04
CA ILE A 19 -18.99 -14.72 33.71
C ILE A 19 -19.73 -13.70 32.81
N VAL A 20 -20.13 -14.15 31.62
CA VAL A 20 -21.05 -13.45 30.71
C VAL A 20 -22.48 -13.52 31.26
N LYS A 21 -23.11 -12.36 31.46
CA LYS A 21 -24.53 -12.25 31.80
C LYS A 21 -25.37 -12.22 30.51
N GLU A 22 -26.39 -13.07 30.50
CA GLU A 22 -27.13 -13.54 29.34
C GLU A 22 -28.25 -12.60 28.83
N LYS A 23 -28.71 -12.92 27.60
CA LYS A 23 -30.01 -12.64 26.92
C LYS A 23 -29.99 -11.39 26.02
N THR A 24 -30.18 -11.44 24.70
CA THR A 24 -30.78 -12.46 23.79
C THR A 24 -30.49 -12.09 22.32
N THR A 25 -30.40 -13.13 21.48
CA THR A 25 -30.88 -13.17 20.07
C THR A 25 -29.96 -12.69 18.92
N THR A 26 -29.35 -13.72 18.30
CA THR A 26 -29.14 -13.99 16.86
C THR A 26 -28.11 -13.21 16.03
N SER A 27 -27.26 -14.04 15.40
CA SER A 27 -26.47 -13.84 14.18
C SER A 27 -25.10 -13.12 14.31
N PRO A 28 -24.12 -13.56 13.50
CA PRO A 28 -22.77 -13.97 13.92
C PRO A 28 -21.86 -12.86 14.46
N PRO A 29 -20.85 -13.23 15.25
CA PRO A 29 -20.26 -12.38 16.27
C PRO A 29 -19.51 -11.20 15.65
N LYS A 30 -19.94 -9.99 16.04
CA LYS A 30 -19.04 -8.84 16.12
C LYS A 30 -17.99 -9.17 17.16
N ILE A 31 -16.87 -9.70 16.69
CA ILE A 31 -15.64 -9.78 17.46
C ILE A 31 -15.18 -8.33 17.60
N ASN A 32 -15.35 -7.75 18.79
CA ASN A 32 -14.53 -6.62 19.22
C ASN A 32 -13.12 -7.16 19.44
N VAL A 33 -12.42 -7.40 18.34
CA VAL A 33 -10.97 -7.32 18.35
C VAL A 33 -10.70 -5.82 18.37
N ALA A 34 -10.00 -5.35 19.38
CA ALA A 34 -9.13 -4.20 19.20
C ALA A 34 -8.04 -4.60 18.18
N ASN A 35 -8.45 -4.84 16.93
CA ASN A 35 -7.57 -4.75 15.79
C ASN A 35 -7.45 -3.25 15.58
N GLU A 36 -6.47 -2.66 16.25
CA GLU A 36 -5.72 -1.60 15.59
C GLU A 36 -5.45 -2.15 14.17
N PRO A 37 -6.03 -1.56 13.12
CA PRO A 37 -5.88 -2.13 11.80
C PRO A 37 -4.39 -2.04 11.52
N GLU A 38 -3.72 -3.20 11.56
CA GLU A 38 -2.40 -3.38 10.98
C GLU A 38 -2.42 -2.55 9.71
N PRO A 39 -1.50 -1.57 9.58
CA PRO A 39 -1.61 -0.57 8.55
C PRO A 39 -1.60 -1.31 7.22
N ALA A 40 -2.79 -1.48 6.63
CA ALA A 40 -2.90 -2.20 5.38
C ALA A 40 -1.89 -1.56 4.43
N PRO A 41 -0.93 -2.32 3.88
CA PRO A 41 0.11 -1.79 2.98
C PRO A 41 -0.49 -1.29 1.65
N TYR A 42 -1.82 -1.32 1.57
CA TYR A 42 -2.65 -1.06 0.43
C TYR A 42 -3.69 0.00 0.78
N LYS A 43 -3.66 1.13 0.06
CA LYS A 43 -4.66 2.18 0.19
C LYS A 43 -5.29 2.43 -1.18
N GLY A 44 -6.56 2.06 -1.32
CA GLY A 44 -7.36 2.31 -2.53
C GLY A 44 -7.76 1.04 -3.28
N PHE A 45 -8.76 1.18 -4.15
CA PHE A 45 -9.18 0.17 -5.10
C PHE A 45 -8.66 0.60 -6.47
N ALA A 46 -7.94 -0.25 -7.20
CA ALA A 46 -7.45 0.05 -8.56
C ALA A 46 -8.60 0.09 -9.58
N LYS A 47 -9.62 0.91 -9.37
CA LYS A 47 -10.82 0.99 -10.24
C LYS A 47 -10.48 1.44 -11.66
N LYS A 48 -9.40 2.19 -11.85
CA LYS A 48 -8.94 2.66 -13.17
C LYS A 48 -7.67 1.98 -13.67
N ASP A 49 -7.30 0.82 -13.11
CA ASP A 49 -6.08 0.10 -13.49
C ASP A 49 -4.81 0.95 -13.36
N ILE A 50 -4.78 1.84 -12.37
CA ILE A 50 -3.63 2.69 -12.06
C ILE A 50 -3.09 2.27 -10.69
N VAL A 51 -1.80 1.96 -10.67
CA VAL A 51 -1.09 1.55 -9.47
C VAL A 51 -0.02 2.59 -9.17
N VAL A 52 0.04 2.99 -7.90
CA VAL A 52 1.05 3.87 -7.35
C VAL A 52 1.90 3.03 -6.41
N LEU A 53 3.13 2.80 -6.81
CA LEU A 53 4.16 2.17 -5.99
C LEU A 53 4.96 3.27 -5.34
N PHE A 54 5.23 3.14 -4.05
CA PHE A 54 6.20 3.99 -3.38
C PHE A 54 7.09 3.14 -2.49
N GLU A 55 8.34 3.54 -2.33
CA GLU A 55 9.28 2.91 -1.42
C GLU A 55 9.45 3.81 -0.19
N ASP A 56 8.97 3.34 0.96
CA ASP A 56 9.22 3.97 2.25
C ASP A 56 9.48 2.90 3.31
N SER A 57 10.74 2.78 3.71
CA SER A 57 11.17 1.82 4.73
C SER A 57 10.97 2.32 6.15
N SER A 58 10.63 3.61 6.34
CA SER A 58 10.48 4.21 7.67
C SER A 58 9.04 4.12 8.17
N GLN A 59 8.05 4.04 7.28
CA GLN A 59 6.63 4.00 7.63
C GLN A 59 5.87 3.06 6.69
N ASP A 60 5.03 2.17 7.25
CA ASP A 60 4.13 1.33 6.45
C ASP A 60 3.09 2.14 5.65
N LYS A 61 2.80 3.37 6.11
CA LYS A 61 1.87 4.30 5.48
C LYS A 61 2.57 5.57 5.02
N LEU A 62 2.03 6.18 3.97
CA LEU A 62 2.40 7.53 3.56
C LEU A 62 2.22 8.51 4.72
N SER A 63 3.24 9.34 4.97
CA SER A 63 3.13 10.47 5.88
C SER A 63 2.08 11.48 5.36
N ALA A 64 1.42 12.21 6.25
CA ALA A 64 0.36 13.16 5.89
C ALA A 64 0.79 14.17 4.80
N SER A 65 2.05 14.62 4.82
CA SER A 65 2.63 15.50 3.81
C SER A 65 2.74 14.83 2.43
N ASN A 66 3.23 13.59 2.39
CA ASN A 66 3.40 12.81 1.15
C ASN A 66 2.05 12.37 0.58
N GLU A 67 1.11 11.99 1.45
CA GLU A 67 -0.28 11.71 1.06
C GLU A 67 -0.94 12.95 0.45
N SER A 68 -0.82 14.12 1.08
CA SER A 68 -1.36 15.37 0.55
C SER A 68 -0.75 15.72 -0.82
N LEU A 69 0.54 15.49 -0.99
CA LEU A 69 1.24 15.69 -2.26
C LEU A 69 0.72 14.75 -3.34
N LEU A 70 0.63 13.45 -3.04
CA LEU A 70 0.11 12.45 -3.97
C LEU A 70 -1.34 12.74 -4.35
N VAL A 71 -2.20 13.07 -3.39
CA VAL A 71 -3.59 13.48 -3.64
C VAL A 71 -3.66 14.70 -4.53
N ASN A 72 -2.78 15.69 -4.35
CA ASN A 72 -2.73 16.86 -5.23
C ASN A 72 -2.31 16.49 -6.66
N ILE A 73 -1.34 15.59 -6.82
CA ILE A 73 -0.94 15.07 -8.13
C ILE A 73 -2.11 14.36 -8.80
N LEU A 74 -2.76 13.42 -8.10
CA LEU A 74 -3.90 12.66 -8.59
C LEU A 74 -5.07 13.58 -8.97
N LYS A 75 -5.42 14.53 -8.11
CA LYS A 75 -6.50 15.51 -8.37
C LYS A 75 -6.24 16.31 -9.64
N ALA A 76 -4.99 16.71 -9.84
CA ALA A 76 -4.63 17.54 -10.98
C ALA A 76 -4.81 16.76 -12.30
N ILE A 77 -4.62 15.43 -12.31
CA ILE A 77 -4.91 14.56 -13.47
C ILE A 77 -6.34 14.01 -13.49
N GLY A 78 -7.23 14.52 -12.63
CA GLY A 78 -8.64 14.09 -12.58
C GLY A 78 -8.86 12.70 -11.97
N LEU A 79 -7.93 12.24 -11.12
CA LEU A 79 -8.02 10.99 -10.38
C LEU A 79 -8.24 11.24 -8.89
N THR A 80 -8.82 10.25 -8.21
CA THR A 80 -8.94 10.23 -6.75
C THR A 80 -8.11 9.10 -6.16
N ILE A 81 -7.84 9.17 -4.86
CA ILE A 81 -7.15 8.11 -4.12
C ILE A 81 -7.95 6.79 -4.10
N GLU A 82 -9.25 6.85 -4.40
CA GLU A 82 -10.14 5.69 -4.49
C GLU A 82 -10.13 5.04 -5.87
N ASP A 83 -9.63 5.75 -6.90
CA ASP A 83 -9.50 5.25 -8.27
C ASP A 83 -8.18 4.51 -8.53
N VAL A 84 -7.18 4.75 -7.66
CA VAL A 84 -5.83 4.22 -7.78
C VAL A 84 -5.54 3.27 -6.63
N ALA A 85 -4.68 2.28 -6.86
CA ALA A 85 -4.12 1.46 -5.80
C ALA A 85 -2.78 2.02 -5.37
N ILE A 86 -2.64 2.36 -4.09
CA ILE A 86 -1.37 2.81 -3.51
C ILE A 86 -0.77 1.66 -2.72
N ILE A 87 0.49 1.33 -3.01
CA ILE A 87 1.18 0.16 -2.45
C ILE A 87 2.57 0.59 -2.00
N ASN A 88 2.91 0.28 -0.75
CA ASN A 88 4.28 0.41 -0.27
C ASN A 88 5.10 -0.82 -0.69
N GLN A 89 6.06 -0.66 -1.60
CA GLN A 89 6.90 -1.76 -2.04
C GLN A 89 7.89 -2.24 -0.96
N SER A 90 8.30 -1.38 -0.02
CA SER A 90 9.18 -1.80 1.08
C SER A 90 8.51 -2.82 1.99
N VAL A 91 7.17 -2.78 2.09
CA VAL A 91 6.38 -3.63 2.99
C VAL A 91 5.69 -4.76 2.24
N ALA A 92 5.22 -4.49 1.02
CA ALA A 92 4.60 -5.48 0.16
C ALA A 92 5.66 -6.47 -0.35
N LYS A 93 5.79 -7.61 0.34
CA LYS A 93 6.57 -8.77 -0.13
C LYS A 93 5.90 -9.52 -1.30
N THR A 94 4.78 -9.01 -1.80
CA THR A 94 3.89 -9.65 -2.76
C THR A 94 3.87 -8.85 -4.04
N ASP A 95 3.76 -9.54 -5.18
CA ASP A 95 3.62 -8.88 -6.48
C ASP A 95 2.33 -8.06 -6.50
N TRP A 96 2.45 -6.75 -6.71
CA TRP A 96 1.30 -5.84 -6.83
C TRP A 96 0.31 -6.31 -7.92
N LYS A 97 0.81 -7.07 -8.91
CA LYS A 97 0.04 -7.68 -9.98
C LYS A 97 -1.07 -8.63 -9.50
N GLU A 98 -0.93 -9.20 -8.30
CA GLU A 98 -1.97 -10.05 -7.70
C GLU A 98 -3.18 -9.24 -7.21
N HIS A 99 -2.99 -7.95 -6.95
CA HIS A 99 -3.98 -7.07 -6.34
C HIS A 99 -4.51 -6.00 -7.30
N ALA A 100 -3.77 -5.72 -8.38
CA ALA A 100 -4.19 -4.80 -9.42
C ALA A 100 -3.64 -5.24 -10.78
N SER A 101 -4.52 -5.31 -11.79
CA SER A 101 -4.14 -5.57 -13.18
C SER A 101 -3.33 -4.41 -13.80
N GLY A 102 -3.40 -3.22 -13.20
CA GLY A 102 -2.48 -2.09 -13.35
C GLY A 102 -1.91 -1.86 -14.75
N SER A 103 -2.73 -1.35 -15.67
CA SER A 103 -2.29 -0.93 -17.02
C SER A 103 -1.31 0.25 -16.97
N ARG A 104 -1.30 1.00 -15.86
CA ARG A 104 -0.42 2.16 -15.64
C ARG A 104 0.15 2.09 -14.23
N VAL A 105 1.46 2.24 -14.12
CA VAL A 105 2.18 2.15 -12.86
C VAL A 105 3.03 3.40 -12.67
N LEU A 106 2.79 4.10 -11.56
CA LEU A 106 3.57 5.24 -11.11
C LEU A 106 4.44 4.78 -9.95
N ALA A 107 5.75 4.81 -10.11
CA ALA A 107 6.68 4.30 -9.11
C ALA A 107 7.51 5.46 -8.54
N PHE A 108 7.36 5.74 -7.24
CA PHE A 108 8.00 6.85 -6.54
C PHE A 108 9.09 6.35 -5.60
N GLY A 109 10.34 6.73 -5.88
CA GLY A 109 11.50 6.30 -5.11
C GLY A 109 11.91 4.85 -5.36
N VAL A 110 11.29 4.20 -6.35
CA VAL A 110 11.58 2.82 -6.74
C VAL A 110 12.47 2.81 -7.97
N SER A 111 13.54 2.04 -7.92
CA SER A 111 14.42 1.86 -9.08
C SER A 111 13.79 0.93 -10.13
N PRO A 112 13.83 1.27 -11.42
CA PRO A 112 13.27 0.45 -12.50
C PRO A 112 13.95 -0.92 -12.62
N GLU A 113 15.22 -1.00 -12.19
CA GLU A 113 16.00 -2.24 -12.11
C GLU A 113 15.36 -3.30 -11.20
N VAL A 114 14.61 -2.88 -10.17
CA VAL A 114 13.91 -3.81 -9.25
C VAL A 114 12.86 -4.64 -9.99
N TYR A 115 12.31 -4.09 -11.07
CA TYR A 115 11.34 -4.78 -11.93
C TYR A 115 11.95 -5.33 -13.22
N GLY A 116 13.28 -5.29 -13.35
CA GLY A 116 13.98 -5.68 -14.58
C GLY A 116 13.64 -4.78 -15.76
N ILE A 117 13.25 -3.53 -15.50
CA ILE A 117 12.90 -2.55 -16.53
C ILE A 117 14.10 -1.62 -16.72
N SER A 118 14.54 -1.45 -17.96
CA SER A 118 15.53 -0.41 -18.30
C SER A 118 14.77 0.84 -18.74
N SER A 119 14.64 1.80 -17.82
CA SER A 119 13.90 3.04 -18.02
C SER A 119 14.63 4.18 -17.30
N GLU A 120 14.50 5.39 -17.84
CA GLU A 120 14.99 6.60 -17.17
C GLU A 120 13.92 7.17 -16.23
N LEU A 121 14.35 7.82 -15.14
CA LEU A 121 13.43 8.55 -14.28
C LEU A 121 12.77 9.68 -15.07
N TYR A 122 11.48 9.91 -14.79
CA TYR A 122 10.64 10.88 -15.50
C TYR A 122 10.53 10.62 -17.00
N ALA A 123 10.54 9.35 -17.41
CA ALA A 123 10.21 8.91 -18.75
C ALA A 123 9.10 7.87 -18.70
N ILE A 124 8.17 7.95 -19.65
CA ILE A 124 7.13 6.93 -19.82
C ILE A 124 7.75 5.74 -20.55
N THR A 125 7.73 4.57 -19.93
CA THR A 125 8.22 3.33 -20.53
C THR A 125 7.11 2.31 -20.60
N ASN A 126 6.87 1.75 -21.78
CA ASN A 126 5.94 0.63 -21.93
C ASN A 126 6.69 -0.67 -21.73
N SER A 127 6.29 -1.46 -20.73
CA SER A 127 6.84 -2.80 -20.48
C SER A 127 5.71 -3.74 -20.16
N GLN A 128 5.67 -4.91 -20.81
CA GLN A 128 4.64 -5.94 -20.61
C GLN A 128 3.20 -5.40 -20.78
N ASN A 129 2.97 -4.48 -21.74
CA ASN A 129 1.67 -3.84 -21.97
C ASN A 129 1.20 -2.95 -20.80
N ILE A 130 2.13 -2.53 -19.94
CA ILE A 130 1.92 -1.63 -18.81
C ILE A 130 2.75 -0.37 -19.05
N GLN A 131 2.16 0.80 -18.84
CA GLN A 131 2.89 2.06 -18.90
C GLN A 131 3.49 2.37 -17.53
N TRP A 132 4.80 2.42 -17.45
CA TRP A 132 5.55 2.76 -16.25
C TRP A 132 6.02 4.20 -16.30
N LEU A 133 5.93 4.87 -15.15
CA LEU A 133 6.58 6.15 -14.92
C LEU A 133 7.33 6.04 -13.60
N PHE A 134 8.65 5.99 -13.69
CA PHE A 134 9.53 6.01 -12.52
C PHE A 134 9.88 7.45 -12.15
N ALA A 135 9.86 7.76 -10.87
CA ALA A 135 10.17 9.07 -10.34
C ALA A 135 10.93 8.94 -9.02
N ASP A 136 11.52 10.04 -8.56
CA ASP A 136 12.11 10.09 -7.23
C ASP A 136 11.06 9.88 -6.13
N SER A 137 11.52 9.65 -4.91
CA SER A 137 10.66 9.49 -3.74
C SER A 137 9.76 10.71 -3.56
N LEU A 138 8.59 10.49 -2.95
CA LEU A 138 7.63 11.58 -2.72
C LEU A 138 8.22 12.72 -1.88
N ASP A 139 9.18 12.41 -1.00
CA ASP A 139 9.90 13.39 -0.17
C ASP A 139 10.84 14.28 -1.00
N ALA A 140 11.67 13.66 -1.86
CA ALA A 140 12.54 14.38 -2.80
C ALA A 140 11.70 15.23 -3.78
N LEU A 141 10.58 14.67 -4.23
CA LEU A 141 9.63 15.38 -5.06
C LEU A 141 9.04 16.57 -4.29
N ALA A 142 8.68 16.40 -3.01
CA ALA A 142 8.14 17.46 -2.15
C ALA A 142 9.10 18.66 -2.06
N ALA A 143 10.39 18.39 -1.87
CA ALA A 143 11.46 19.38 -1.74
C ALA A 143 11.81 20.08 -3.06
N ASN A 144 11.66 19.41 -4.22
CA ASN A 144 12.12 19.95 -5.50
C ASN A 144 10.99 20.23 -6.50
N LYS A 145 10.72 21.53 -6.72
CA LYS A 145 9.69 21.99 -7.69
C LYS A 145 10.00 21.62 -9.14
N VAL A 146 11.28 21.50 -9.52
CA VAL A 146 11.67 21.13 -10.89
C VAL A 146 11.29 19.68 -11.16
N LEU A 147 11.48 18.79 -10.18
CA LEU A 147 11.10 17.38 -10.29
C LEU A 147 9.58 17.22 -10.40
N LYS A 148 8.81 17.97 -9.60
CA LYS A 148 7.33 18.02 -9.74
C LYS A 148 6.91 18.42 -11.15
N GLY A 149 7.57 19.44 -11.72
CA GLY A 149 7.29 19.89 -13.09
C GLY A 149 7.56 18.79 -14.12
N LYS A 150 8.69 18.08 -14.01
CA LYS A 150 9.02 16.95 -14.90
C LYS A 150 8.01 15.81 -14.79
N LEU A 151 7.64 15.43 -13.57
CA LEU A 151 6.60 14.42 -13.35
C LEU A 151 5.28 14.86 -13.97
N TRP A 152 4.89 16.11 -13.74
CA TRP A 152 3.65 16.68 -14.23
C TRP A 152 3.55 16.61 -15.75
N SER A 153 4.59 17.04 -16.47
CA SER A 153 4.63 16.96 -17.93
C SER A 153 4.43 15.53 -18.44
N ASN A 154 5.02 14.53 -17.80
CA ASN A 154 4.82 13.13 -18.16
C ASN A 154 3.42 12.62 -17.80
N LEU A 155 2.88 13.01 -16.66
CA LEU A 155 1.53 12.64 -16.26
C LEU A 155 0.48 13.18 -17.24
N GLN A 156 0.63 14.40 -17.76
CA GLN A 156 -0.26 14.94 -18.79
C GLN A 156 -0.21 14.14 -20.09
N VAL A 157 0.95 13.58 -20.44
CA VAL A 157 1.11 12.71 -21.63
C VAL A 157 0.55 11.32 -21.39
N LEU A 158 0.69 10.80 -20.17
CA LEU A 158 0.22 9.45 -19.79
C LEU A 158 -1.30 9.41 -19.57
N PHE A 159 -1.89 10.54 -19.15
CA PHE A 159 -3.31 10.75 -18.94
C PHE A 159 -3.82 11.93 -19.80
N PRO A 160 -3.85 11.79 -21.14
CA PRO A 160 -4.53 12.75 -21.98
C PRO A 160 -6.03 12.57 -21.74
N GLY A 161 -6.64 13.54 -21.07
CA GLY A 161 -8.09 13.60 -20.84
C GLY A 161 -8.85 13.92 -22.10
#